data_AF-A0A368B4N7-F1
#
_entry.id   AF-A0A368B4N7-F1
#
_cell.length_a   1.000
_cell.length_b   1.000
_cell.length_c   1.000
_cell.angle_alpha   90.00
_cell.angle_beta   90.00
_cell.angle_gamma   90.00
#
_symmetry.space_group_name_H-M   'P 1'
#
loop_
_entity.id
_entity.type
_entity.pdbx_description
1 polymer ?
#
loop_
_entity_poly.entity_id
_entity_poly.type
_entity_poly.pdbx_seq_one_letter_code
_entity_poly.pdbx_strand_id
1 'polypeptide(L)'
;MILLNSYMSENLNCMNITLLKTQESLKAIKLILVGQFLIFLNISTQAQEIKRTSIFDQWDKNKDGKLQLEELPTNAKPNFKKADQNNDGAISRKEDELFRSNSRKSRRINRNEKTRDHSEHLKIETNIFYTENKNLRQSLDLIIPKKRTSKKLPVIVYIHGGAWKAGNKEQGLRHLIPYVESGNYIGASIGYRLSSESKWPNQIYDCKAAVRWIRGHAKEYGIDANRIGAMGHSAGGHLVSMLGTSSGVKALEGSLGNYEKHSSNVNCVVNFFGPSAFLEMSKFPSKIDHDTAESPESQLIGGALTKNKKNAKLASPINYVSEGDIPFMHLHGTNDQLVPYNQSVIFNKKLLKEGCESVLITIENGGHGGFKNEKIKILTKKFFDKHLRNFSLEIKEQTLKQFNSSD
;
A
#
# COMPACT_ATOMS: atom_id res chain seq x y z
N MET A 1 82.04 10.07 -11.52
CA MET A 1 81.18 10.25 -12.73
C MET A 1 80.72 8.92 -13.34
N ILE A 2 81.46 7.82 -13.22
CA ILE A 2 81.05 6.50 -13.75
C ILE A 2 79.98 5.79 -12.89
N LEU A 3 79.98 6.00 -11.56
CA LEU A 3 78.99 5.39 -10.65
C LEU A 3 77.58 6.03 -10.69
N LEU A 4 77.45 7.29 -11.09
CA LEU A 4 76.13 7.94 -11.24
C LEU A 4 75.41 7.52 -12.53
N ASN A 5 76.14 7.20 -13.60
CA ASN A 5 75.53 6.76 -14.86
C ASN A 5 74.98 5.33 -14.78
N SER A 6 75.62 4.43 -14.02
CA SER A 6 75.11 3.07 -13.80
C SER A 6 73.78 3.09 -13.04
N TYR A 7 73.68 3.92 -12.00
CA TYR A 7 72.49 4.03 -11.16
C TYR A 7 71.30 4.68 -11.88
N MET A 8 71.55 5.65 -12.77
CA MET A 8 70.52 6.26 -13.60
C MET A 8 70.04 5.34 -14.72
N SER A 9 70.94 4.52 -15.30
CA SER A 9 70.60 3.52 -16.32
C SER A 9 69.73 2.39 -15.76
N GLU A 10 70.02 1.90 -14.55
CA GLU A 10 69.24 0.84 -13.91
C GLU A 10 67.84 1.34 -13.51
N ASN A 11 67.74 2.58 -13.00
CA ASN A 11 66.46 3.18 -12.66
C ASN A 11 65.59 3.50 -13.89
N LEU A 12 66.16 3.96 -15.01
CA LEU A 12 65.41 4.13 -16.26
C LEU A 12 64.92 2.79 -16.82
N ASN A 13 65.73 1.73 -16.74
CA ASN A 13 65.31 0.39 -17.15
C ASN A 13 64.19 -0.16 -16.25
N CYS A 14 64.29 0.00 -14.94
CA CYS A 14 63.23 -0.40 -14.01
C CYS A 14 61.92 0.38 -14.25
N MET A 15 62.01 1.68 -14.54
CA MET A 15 60.86 2.53 -14.82
C MET A 15 60.21 2.19 -16.17
N ASN A 16 61.00 1.90 -17.22
CA ASN A 16 60.49 1.43 -18.51
C ASN A 16 59.86 0.03 -18.44
N ILE A 17 60.43 -0.90 -17.67
CA ILE A 17 59.84 -2.23 -17.43
C ILE A 17 58.52 -2.11 -16.67
N THR A 18 58.43 -1.16 -15.73
CA THR A 18 57.20 -0.90 -14.97
C THR A 18 56.13 -0.25 -15.86
N LEU A 19 56.51 0.69 -16.74
CA LEU A 19 55.59 1.31 -17.70
C LEU A 19 55.07 0.28 -18.73
N LEU A 20 55.95 -0.59 -19.26
CA LEU A 20 55.58 -1.67 -20.17
C LEU A 20 54.63 -2.67 -19.50
N LYS A 21 54.90 -3.07 -18.25
CA LYS A 21 53.98 -3.94 -17.48
C LYS A 21 52.62 -3.27 -17.23
N THR A 22 52.58 -1.96 -16.98
CA THR A 22 51.29 -1.25 -16.83
C THR A 22 50.53 -1.11 -18.15
N GLN A 23 51.20 -0.91 -19.28
CA GLN A 23 50.55 -0.86 -20.60
C GLN A 23 50.05 -2.25 -21.05
N GLU A 24 50.80 -3.32 -20.78
CA GLU A 24 50.33 -4.69 -20.99
C GLU A 24 49.13 -5.02 -20.10
N SER A 25 49.15 -4.59 -18.83
CA SER A 25 48.03 -4.76 -17.89
C SER A 25 46.80 -3.97 -18.34
N LEU A 26 46.96 -2.75 -18.86
CA LEU A 26 45.87 -1.93 -19.41
C LEU A 26 45.33 -2.49 -20.73
N LYS A 27 46.18 -3.09 -21.58
CA LYS A 27 45.76 -3.83 -22.76
C LYS A 27 45.01 -5.11 -22.39
N ALA A 28 45.48 -5.86 -21.39
CA ALA A 28 44.80 -7.04 -20.86
C ALA A 28 43.45 -6.68 -20.22
N ILE A 29 43.35 -5.58 -19.46
CA ILE A 29 42.10 -5.09 -18.88
C ILE A 29 41.14 -4.59 -19.97
N LYS A 30 41.63 -3.91 -21.03
CA LYS A 30 40.80 -3.58 -22.20
C LYS A 30 40.35 -4.82 -22.98
N LEU A 31 41.18 -5.85 -23.12
CA LEU A 31 40.80 -7.12 -23.76
C LEU A 31 39.79 -7.91 -22.93
N ILE A 32 39.90 -7.87 -21.60
CA ILE A 32 38.95 -8.48 -20.66
C ILE A 32 37.63 -7.71 -20.66
N LEU A 33 37.65 -6.37 -20.73
CA LEU A 33 36.43 -5.56 -20.84
C LEU A 33 35.74 -5.70 -22.20
N VAL A 34 36.48 -5.79 -23.31
CA VAL A 34 35.91 -6.03 -24.65
C VAL A 34 35.45 -7.49 -24.80
N GLY A 35 36.15 -8.44 -24.18
CA GLY A 35 35.75 -9.85 -24.11
C GLY A 35 34.52 -10.09 -23.23
N GLN A 36 34.39 -9.38 -22.10
CA GLN A 36 33.18 -9.39 -21.28
C GLN A 36 32.01 -8.69 -22.00
N PHE A 37 32.26 -7.61 -22.73
CA PHE A 37 31.22 -6.93 -23.54
C PHE A 37 30.74 -7.80 -24.73
N LEU A 38 31.60 -8.65 -25.30
CA LEU A 38 31.24 -9.60 -26.37
C LEU A 38 30.62 -10.91 -25.84
N ILE A 39 30.87 -11.30 -24.58
CA ILE A 39 30.12 -12.35 -23.89
C ILE A 39 28.73 -11.82 -23.46
N PHE A 40 28.59 -10.53 -23.18
CA PHE A 40 27.29 -9.87 -22.97
C PHE A 40 26.47 -9.67 -24.26
N LEU A 41 27.08 -9.66 -25.45
CA LEU A 41 26.37 -9.61 -26.74
C LEU A 41 26.01 -10.98 -27.33
N ASN A 42 26.60 -12.08 -26.84
CA ASN A 42 26.25 -13.44 -27.25
C ASN A 42 25.46 -14.24 -26.19
N ILE A 43 25.23 -13.67 -25.00
CA ILE A 43 24.24 -14.18 -24.02
C ILE A 43 22.89 -13.44 -24.16
N SER A 44 22.80 -12.42 -25.02
CA SER A 44 21.55 -11.70 -25.32
C SER A 44 20.67 -12.32 -26.42
N THR A 45 20.98 -13.52 -26.90
CA THR A 45 20.11 -14.30 -27.84
C THR A 45 19.70 -15.67 -27.30
N GLN A 46 20.00 -15.95 -26.03
CA GLN A 46 19.34 -16.98 -25.22
C GLN A 46 18.89 -16.37 -23.90
N ALA A 47 18.14 -15.26 -23.98
CA ALA A 47 17.25 -14.91 -22.91
C ALA A 47 16.27 -16.07 -22.73
N GLN A 48 16.48 -16.82 -21.64
CA GLN A 48 15.56 -17.82 -21.14
C GLN A 48 14.12 -17.34 -21.34
N GLU A 49 13.38 -18.05 -22.20
CA GLU A 49 11.94 -18.21 -22.03
C GLU A 49 11.72 -18.90 -20.68
N ILE A 50 11.78 -18.13 -19.59
CA ILE A 50 10.96 -18.45 -18.43
C ILE A 50 9.54 -18.21 -18.95
N LYS A 51 8.91 -19.25 -19.53
CA LYS A 51 7.46 -19.27 -19.73
C LYS A 51 6.87 -18.87 -18.39
N ARG A 52 6.36 -17.64 -18.29
CA ARG A 52 5.45 -17.27 -17.20
C ARG A 52 4.30 -18.24 -17.32
N THR A 53 4.27 -19.27 -16.47
CA THR A 53 3.16 -20.21 -16.40
C THR A 53 1.92 -19.37 -16.20
N SER A 54 1.03 -19.41 -17.20
CA SER A 54 -0.20 -18.65 -17.17
C SER A 54 -1.04 -19.12 -15.98
N ILE A 55 -1.93 -18.27 -15.46
CA ILE A 55 -2.82 -18.67 -14.36
C ILE A 55 -3.63 -19.92 -14.74
N PHE A 56 -3.94 -20.07 -16.02
CA PHE A 56 -4.53 -21.29 -16.57
C PHE A 56 -3.63 -22.50 -16.29
N ASP A 57 -2.35 -22.44 -16.67
CA ASP A 57 -1.38 -23.51 -16.44
C ASP A 57 -1.13 -23.81 -14.95
N GLN A 58 -1.38 -22.84 -14.07
CA GLN A 58 -1.26 -23.01 -12.62
C GLN A 58 -2.48 -23.73 -12.02
N TRP A 59 -3.63 -23.63 -12.68
CA TRP A 59 -4.88 -24.23 -12.22
C TRP A 59 -5.14 -25.58 -12.88
N ASP A 60 -4.65 -25.79 -14.11
CA ASP A 60 -4.71 -27.07 -14.84
C ASP A 60 -3.76 -28.09 -14.20
N LYS A 61 -4.26 -28.80 -13.18
CA LYS A 61 -3.45 -29.68 -12.34
C LYS A 61 -3.17 -30.98 -13.05
N ASN A 62 -4.16 -31.49 -13.78
CA ASN A 62 -4.05 -32.74 -14.52
C ASN A 62 -3.38 -32.55 -15.90
N LYS A 63 -3.15 -31.30 -16.33
CA LYS A 63 -2.49 -30.91 -17.58
C LYS A 63 -3.25 -31.38 -18.82
N ASP A 64 -4.56 -31.46 -18.74
CA ASP A 64 -5.43 -31.88 -19.85
C ASP A 64 -5.79 -30.72 -20.80
N GLY A 65 -5.36 -29.50 -20.49
CA GLY A 65 -5.62 -28.31 -21.30
C GLY A 65 -7.01 -27.72 -21.09
N LYS A 66 -7.74 -28.17 -20.06
CA LYS A 66 -9.03 -27.67 -19.61
C LYS A 66 -8.98 -27.41 -18.09
N LEU A 67 -9.91 -26.59 -17.59
CA LEU A 67 -10.08 -26.39 -16.14
C LEU A 67 -11.43 -26.91 -15.70
N GLN A 68 -11.41 -27.88 -14.79
CA GLN A 68 -12.61 -28.38 -14.12
C GLN A 68 -12.94 -27.53 -12.88
N LEU A 69 -14.19 -27.60 -12.42
CA LEU A 69 -14.66 -26.80 -11.28
C LEU A 69 -13.86 -27.08 -10.00
N GLU A 70 -13.36 -28.29 -9.85
CA GLU A 70 -12.57 -28.80 -8.73
C GLU A 70 -11.16 -28.22 -8.72
N GLU A 71 -10.61 -27.94 -9.89
CA GLU A 71 -9.27 -27.39 -10.09
C GLU A 71 -9.21 -25.88 -9.81
N LEU A 72 -10.34 -25.19 -9.97
CA LEU A 72 -10.44 -23.77 -9.69
C LEU A 72 -10.28 -23.45 -8.19
N PRO A 73 -9.57 -22.36 -7.85
CA PRO A 73 -9.55 -21.86 -6.48
C PRO A 73 -10.94 -21.35 -6.05
N THR A 74 -11.22 -21.35 -4.75
CA THR A 74 -12.55 -21.03 -4.18
C THR A 74 -13.13 -19.70 -4.66
N ASN A 75 -12.29 -18.70 -4.90
CA ASN A 75 -12.68 -17.38 -5.41
C ASN A 75 -13.01 -17.36 -6.92
N ALA A 76 -12.56 -18.36 -7.68
CA ALA A 76 -12.83 -18.49 -9.11
C ALA A 76 -14.05 -19.38 -9.42
N LYS A 77 -14.38 -20.34 -8.54
CA LYS A 77 -15.53 -21.25 -8.69
C LYS A 77 -16.87 -20.56 -9.02
N PRO A 78 -17.25 -19.42 -8.41
CA PRO A 78 -18.53 -18.75 -8.73
C PRO A 78 -18.63 -18.25 -10.18
N ASN A 79 -17.51 -18.10 -10.88
CA ASN A 79 -17.49 -17.66 -12.26
C ASN A 79 -17.39 -18.82 -13.27
N PHE A 80 -17.34 -20.07 -12.81
CA PHE A 80 -17.18 -21.24 -13.67
C PHE A 80 -18.20 -21.28 -14.81
N LYS A 81 -19.50 -21.21 -14.47
CA LYS A 81 -20.61 -21.17 -15.45
C LYS A 81 -20.59 -19.98 -16.40
N LYS A 82 -19.85 -18.91 -16.07
CA LYS A 82 -19.70 -17.73 -16.94
C LYS A 82 -18.49 -17.85 -17.86
N ALA A 83 -17.52 -18.67 -17.47
CA ALA A 83 -16.29 -18.90 -18.21
C ALA A 83 -16.46 -20.06 -19.20
N ASP A 84 -17.15 -21.14 -18.81
CA ASP A 84 -17.60 -22.24 -19.68
C ASP A 84 -18.72 -21.72 -20.60
N GLN A 85 -18.40 -21.45 -21.87
CA GLN A 85 -19.34 -20.83 -22.81
C GLN A 85 -20.11 -21.86 -23.62
N ASN A 86 -19.48 -23.00 -23.90
CA ASN A 86 -20.11 -24.10 -24.62
C ASN A 86 -20.93 -25.03 -23.69
N ASN A 87 -20.87 -24.81 -22.36
CA ASN A 87 -21.51 -25.62 -21.33
C ASN A 87 -21.08 -27.09 -21.38
N ASP A 88 -19.83 -27.35 -21.76
CA ASP A 88 -19.29 -28.72 -21.83
C ASP A 88 -18.79 -29.24 -20.47
N GLY A 89 -18.89 -28.42 -19.41
CA GLY A 89 -18.49 -28.78 -18.07
C GLY A 89 -17.00 -28.60 -17.80
N ALA A 90 -16.27 -27.92 -18.70
CA ALA A 90 -14.87 -27.57 -18.51
C ALA A 90 -14.53 -26.23 -19.19
N ILE A 91 -13.58 -25.48 -18.65
CA ILE A 91 -13.15 -24.20 -19.26
C ILE A 91 -11.93 -24.48 -20.13
N SER A 92 -12.08 -24.37 -21.45
CA SER A 92 -10.95 -24.42 -22.38
C SER A 92 -10.05 -23.17 -22.25
N ARG A 93 -8.80 -23.27 -22.71
CA ARG A 93 -7.89 -22.11 -22.76
C ARG A 93 -8.51 -20.90 -23.48
N LYS A 94 -9.19 -21.16 -24.60
CA LYS A 94 -9.84 -20.12 -25.41
C LYS A 94 -10.94 -19.41 -24.62
N GLU A 95 -11.72 -20.16 -23.86
CA GLU A 95 -12.77 -19.65 -22.99
C GLU A 95 -12.24 -18.84 -21.81
N ASP A 96 -11.16 -19.29 -21.14
CA ASP A 96 -10.49 -18.52 -20.09
C ASP A 96 -9.95 -17.19 -20.63
N GLU A 97 -9.32 -17.20 -21.80
CA GLU A 97 -8.82 -15.99 -22.48
C GLU A 97 -9.96 -15.02 -22.84
N LEU A 98 -11.06 -15.54 -23.40
CA LEU A 98 -12.27 -14.77 -23.70
C LEU A 98 -12.92 -14.20 -22.43
N PHE A 99 -13.10 -15.00 -21.39
CA PHE A 99 -13.68 -14.58 -20.12
C PHE A 99 -12.84 -13.48 -19.45
N ARG A 100 -11.51 -13.64 -19.41
CA ARG A 100 -10.59 -12.65 -18.85
C ARG A 100 -10.51 -11.39 -19.70
N SER A 101 -10.49 -11.50 -21.02
CA SER A 101 -10.47 -10.35 -21.93
C SER A 101 -11.78 -9.55 -21.86
N ASN A 102 -12.93 -10.22 -21.84
CA ASN A 102 -14.24 -9.58 -21.66
C ASN A 102 -14.40 -8.95 -20.28
N SER A 103 -13.92 -9.62 -19.22
CA SER A 103 -13.88 -9.05 -17.87
C SER A 103 -13.01 -7.78 -17.81
N ARG A 104 -11.85 -7.77 -18.50
CA ARG A 104 -10.99 -6.59 -18.61
C ARG A 104 -11.65 -5.48 -19.44
N LYS A 105 -12.29 -5.82 -20.56
CA LYS A 105 -12.98 -4.87 -21.44
C LYS A 105 -14.19 -4.23 -20.75
N SER A 106 -15.02 -5.01 -20.08
CA SER A 106 -16.16 -4.53 -19.28
C SER A 106 -15.69 -3.65 -18.12
N ARG A 107 -14.63 -4.03 -17.39
CA ARG A 107 -14.02 -3.16 -16.36
C ARG A 107 -13.48 -1.86 -16.96
N ARG A 108 -12.90 -1.89 -18.15
CA ARG A 108 -12.40 -0.70 -18.86
C ARG A 108 -13.54 0.22 -19.31
N ILE A 109 -14.63 -0.35 -19.85
CA ILE A 109 -15.82 0.41 -20.27
C ILE A 109 -16.50 1.05 -19.06
N ASN A 110 -16.77 0.29 -17.99
CA ASN A 110 -17.33 0.83 -16.76
C ASN A 110 -16.42 1.88 -16.10
N ARG A 111 -15.09 1.71 -16.18
CA ARG A 111 -14.12 2.73 -15.73
C ARG A 111 -14.24 3.99 -16.58
N ASN A 112 -14.32 3.87 -17.91
CA ASN A 112 -14.38 4.99 -18.84
C ASN A 112 -15.69 5.80 -18.73
N GLU A 113 -16.84 5.15 -18.58
CA GLU A 113 -18.13 5.82 -18.36
C GLU A 113 -18.16 6.56 -17.03
N LYS A 114 -17.70 5.91 -15.95
CA LYS A 114 -17.64 6.53 -14.62
C LYS A 114 -16.62 7.67 -14.54
N THR A 115 -15.49 7.57 -15.25
CA THR A 115 -14.52 8.68 -15.33
C THR A 115 -15.03 9.88 -16.12
N ARG A 116 -15.91 9.70 -17.12
CA ARG A 116 -16.51 10.82 -17.87
C ARG A 116 -17.43 11.65 -16.97
N ASP A 117 -18.29 11.00 -16.19
CA ASP A 117 -19.19 11.65 -15.24
C ASP A 117 -18.43 12.45 -14.16
N HIS A 118 -17.41 11.85 -13.54
CA HIS A 118 -16.60 12.55 -12.54
C HIS A 118 -15.75 13.69 -13.13
N SER A 119 -15.37 13.63 -14.41
CA SER A 119 -14.50 14.65 -15.02
C SER A 119 -15.15 16.02 -15.14
N GLU A 120 -16.49 16.10 -15.09
CA GLU A 120 -17.20 17.38 -15.10
C GLU A 120 -17.04 18.13 -13.78
N HIS A 121 -17.07 17.41 -12.65
CA HIS A 121 -17.08 18.00 -11.30
C HIS A 121 -15.74 17.96 -10.58
N LEU A 122 -14.85 17.03 -10.96
CA LEU A 122 -13.59 16.77 -10.29
C LEU A 122 -12.40 16.99 -11.24
N LYS A 123 -11.30 17.50 -10.69
CA LYS A 123 -9.96 17.43 -11.31
C LYS A 123 -9.22 16.29 -10.62
N ILE A 124 -8.76 15.31 -11.39
CA ILE A 124 -7.99 14.17 -10.89
C ILE A 124 -6.59 14.26 -11.49
N GLU A 125 -5.58 14.41 -10.64
CA GLU A 125 -4.17 14.34 -11.01
C GLU A 125 -3.58 13.04 -10.49
N THR A 126 -2.94 12.26 -11.36
CA THR A 126 -2.50 10.90 -11.02
C THR A 126 -0.98 10.75 -11.10
N ASN A 127 -0.45 9.80 -10.34
CA ASN A 127 0.97 9.44 -10.30
C ASN A 127 1.89 10.61 -9.94
N ILE A 128 1.46 11.44 -8.99
CA ILE A 128 2.30 12.51 -8.46
C ILE A 128 3.30 11.90 -7.48
N PHE A 129 4.59 11.93 -7.82
CA PHE A 129 5.63 11.35 -6.98
C PHE A 129 5.93 12.25 -5.79
N TYR A 130 5.91 11.68 -4.58
CA TYR A 130 6.30 12.39 -3.35
C TYR A 130 7.77 12.14 -2.96
N THR A 131 8.51 11.42 -3.81
CA THR A 131 9.96 11.18 -3.71
C THR A 131 10.62 11.32 -5.08
N GLU A 132 11.94 11.53 -5.10
CA GLU A 132 12.69 11.79 -6.34
C GLU A 132 12.90 10.55 -7.22
N ASN A 133 12.82 9.35 -6.65
CA ASN A 133 13.15 8.10 -7.34
C ASN A 133 12.11 7.63 -8.37
N LYS A 134 10.99 8.36 -8.50
CA LYS A 134 9.87 8.07 -9.43
C LYS A 134 9.32 6.64 -9.32
N ASN A 135 9.41 6.03 -8.14
CA ASN A 135 8.75 4.74 -7.88
C ASN A 135 7.23 4.95 -7.83
N LEU A 136 6.46 4.21 -8.63
CA LEU A 136 4.98 4.30 -8.63
C LEU A 136 4.37 3.98 -7.25
N ARG A 137 5.03 3.17 -6.42
CA ARG A 137 4.65 2.95 -5.02
C ARG A 137 4.81 4.20 -4.17
N GLN A 138 5.70 5.09 -4.54
CA GLN A 138 5.98 6.34 -3.83
C GLN A 138 5.38 7.54 -4.57
N SER A 139 4.13 7.35 -4.99
CA SER A 139 3.31 8.37 -5.64
C SER A 139 1.90 8.43 -5.03
N LEU A 140 1.16 9.48 -5.34
CA LEU A 140 -0.21 9.70 -4.93
C LEU A 140 -1.08 10.19 -6.09
N ASP A 141 -2.39 10.04 -5.93
CA ASP A 141 -3.40 10.63 -6.80
C ASP A 141 -4.18 11.68 -6.00
N LEU A 142 -4.27 12.92 -6.53
CA LEU A 142 -5.06 13.99 -5.96
C LEU A 142 -6.42 14.10 -6.67
N ILE A 143 -7.47 14.22 -5.86
CA ILE A 143 -8.85 14.35 -6.31
C ILE A 143 -9.36 15.68 -5.75
N ILE A 144 -9.57 16.63 -6.64
CA ILE A 144 -9.81 18.04 -6.30
C ILE A 144 -11.19 18.43 -6.81
N PRO A 145 -12.06 19.06 -5.99
CA PRO A 145 -13.34 19.51 -6.49
C PRO A 145 -13.17 20.79 -7.31
N LYS A 146 -13.82 20.87 -8.46
CA LYS A 146 -13.83 22.11 -9.27
C LYS A 146 -14.66 23.20 -8.59
N LYS A 147 -15.78 22.83 -7.96
CA LYS A 147 -16.60 23.72 -7.13
C LYS A 147 -16.24 23.53 -5.65
N ARG A 148 -15.71 24.57 -5.02
CA ARG A 148 -15.21 24.53 -3.65
C ARG A 148 -16.10 25.36 -2.73
N THR A 149 -16.33 24.87 -1.52
CA THR A 149 -17.03 25.64 -0.47
C THR A 149 -16.13 26.63 0.25
N SER A 150 -14.80 26.52 0.10
CA SER A 150 -13.80 27.42 0.66
C SER A 150 -12.55 27.47 -0.22
N LYS A 151 -11.77 28.56 -0.09
CA LYS A 151 -10.48 28.74 -0.78
C LYS A 151 -9.45 27.67 -0.38
N LYS A 152 -9.44 27.28 0.91
CA LYS A 152 -8.61 26.19 1.43
C LYS A 152 -9.52 25.08 1.95
N LEU A 153 -9.28 23.86 1.51
CA LEU A 153 -10.05 22.68 1.92
C LEU A 153 -9.22 21.73 2.77
N PRO A 154 -9.81 21.08 3.78
CA PRO A 154 -9.19 19.94 4.45
C PRO A 154 -8.92 18.79 3.46
N VAL A 155 -7.95 17.94 3.79
CA VAL A 155 -7.59 16.75 3.01
C VAL A 155 -8.01 15.48 3.74
N ILE A 156 -8.54 14.52 2.99
CA ILE A 156 -8.68 13.12 3.45
C ILE A 156 -7.66 12.29 2.68
N VAL A 157 -6.68 11.75 3.41
CA VAL A 157 -5.71 10.79 2.89
C VAL A 157 -6.31 9.39 2.91
N TYR A 158 -6.20 8.66 1.81
CA TYR A 158 -6.60 7.26 1.73
C TYR A 158 -5.39 6.35 1.58
N ILE A 159 -5.34 5.28 2.39
CA ILE A 159 -4.33 4.21 2.30
C ILE A 159 -5.00 2.88 1.99
N HIS A 160 -4.55 2.22 0.92
CA HIS A 160 -5.12 0.95 0.48
C HIS A 160 -4.69 -0.23 1.37
N GLY A 161 -5.55 -1.24 1.46
CA GLY A 161 -5.24 -2.55 2.02
C GLY A 161 -4.55 -3.47 1.00
N GLY A 162 -4.53 -4.77 1.28
CA GLY A 162 -3.79 -5.76 0.48
C GLY A 162 -2.67 -6.44 1.24
N ALA A 163 -2.83 -6.58 2.56
CA ALA A 163 -1.94 -7.33 3.44
C ALA A 163 -0.46 -6.91 3.32
N TRP A 164 -0.21 -5.63 3.01
CA TRP A 164 1.09 -5.05 2.65
C TRP A 164 1.81 -5.73 1.46
N LYS A 165 1.22 -6.75 0.84
CA LYS A 165 1.77 -7.60 -0.22
C LYS A 165 1.23 -7.26 -1.60
N ALA A 166 0.13 -6.51 -1.66
CA ALA A 166 -0.58 -6.18 -2.89
C ALA A 166 -1.36 -4.87 -2.75
N GLY A 167 -2.08 -4.51 -3.81
CA GLY A 167 -2.89 -3.29 -3.88
C GLY A 167 -2.13 -2.12 -4.48
N ASN A 168 -2.79 -0.98 -4.63
CA ASN A 168 -2.22 0.29 -5.07
C ASN A 168 -3.17 1.45 -4.75
N LYS A 169 -2.69 2.68 -4.94
CA LYS A 169 -3.44 3.93 -4.71
C LYS A 169 -4.69 4.11 -5.57
N GLU A 170 -4.85 3.41 -6.70
CA GLU A 170 -6.05 3.58 -7.54
C GLU A 170 -7.33 3.14 -6.81
N GLN A 171 -7.19 2.29 -5.78
CA GLN A 171 -8.31 1.89 -4.93
C GLN A 171 -8.97 3.05 -4.18
N GLY A 172 -8.22 4.13 -3.89
CA GLY A 172 -8.73 5.23 -3.08
C GLY A 172 -9.77 6.10 -3.76
N LEU A 173 -9.81 6.14 -5.10
CA LEU A 173 -10.76 6.99 -5.83
C LEU A 173 -12.19 6.74 -5.37
N ARG A 174 -12.63 5.47 -5.36
CA ARG A 174 -14.01 5.12 -4.97
C ARG A 174 -14.36 5.50 -3.53
N HIS A 175 -13.37 5.62 -2.66
CA HIS A 175 -13.56 5.92 -1.24
C HIS A 175 -13.49 7.42 -0.97
N LEU A 176 -12.74 8.16 -1.78
CA LEU A 176 -12.55 9.60 -1.60
C LEU A 176 -13.59 10.43 -2.36
N ILE A 177 -14.03 9.99 -3.54
CA ILE A 177 -14.98 10.71 -4.40
C ILE A 177 -16.22 11.23 -3.63
N PRO A 178 -16.92 10.43 -2.79
CA PRO A 178 -18.09 10.92 -2.07
C PRO A 178 -17.82 12.11 -1.15
N TYR A 179 -16.60 12.25 -0.62
CA TYR A 179 -16.21 13.41 0.19
C TYR A 179 -15.86 14.60 -0.69
N VAL A 180 -15.13 14.37 -1.78
CA VAL A 180 -14.66 15.43 -2.67
C VAL A 180 -15.80 16.05 -3.46
N GLU A 181 -16.77 15.27 -3.94
CA GLU A 181 -17.96 15.76 -4.67
C GLU A 181 -18.80 16.74 -3.85
N SER A 182 -18.72 16.68 -2.52
CA SER A 182 -19.38 17.67 -1.65
C SER A 182 -18.77 19.08 -1.73
N GLY A 183 -17.63 19.24 -2.40
CA GLY A 183 -16.89 20.51 -2.49
C GLY A 183 -16.15 20.92 -1.21
N ASN A 184 -16.20 20.07 -0.17
CA ASN A 184 -15.69 20.37 1.17
C ASN A 184 -14.31 19.78 1.48
N TYR A 185 -13.82 18.87 0.65
CA TYR A 185 -12.59 18.12 0.89
C TYR A 185 -11.77 18.00 -0.39
N ILE A 186 -10.46 17.88 -0.23
CA ILE A 186 -9.57 17.30 -1.24
C ILE A 186 -9.29 15.85 -0.84
N GLY A 187 -9.26 14.95 -1.80
CA GLY A 187 -8.86 13.56 -1.60
C GLY A 187 -7.42 13.34 -2.03
N ALA A 188 -6.63 12.62 -1.24
CA ALA A 188 -5.29 12.18 -1.61
C ALA A 188 -5.17 10.67 -1.40
N SER A 189 -5.12 9.89 -2.48
CA SER A 189 -4.88 8.45 -2.38
C SER A 189 -3.40 8.16 -2.54
N ILE A 190 -2.76 7.59 -1.53
CA ILE A 190 -1.30 7.42 -1.50
C ILE A 190 -0.90 5.96 -1.73
N GLY A 191 0.21 5.77 -2.43
CA GLY A 191 0.91 4.48 -2.50
C GLY A 191 1.91 4.32 -1.36
N TYR A 192 2.34 3.09 -1.13
CA TYR A 192 3.48 2.72 -0.30
C TYR A 192 4.17 1.47 -0.86
N ARG A 193 5.46 1.26 -0.55
CA ARG A 193 6.20 0.07 -0.98
C ARG A 193 5.68 -1.19 -0.29
N LEU A 194 5.53 -2.27 -1.06
CA LEU A 194 5.03 -3.53 -0.53
C LEU A 194 6.09 -4.29 0.28
N SER A 195 5.68 -5.25 1.11
CA SER A 195 6.55 -6.05 1.98
C SER A 195 7.55 -6.92 1.21
N SER A 196 7.28 -7.22 -0.06
CA SER A 196 8.22 -7.86 -0.97
C SER A 196 9.29 -6.91 -1.52
N GLU A 197 9.03 -5.60 -1.52
CA GLU A 197 9.95 -4.57 -2.00
C GLU A 197 10.79 -4.00 -0.87
N SER A 198 10.24 -3.87 0.33
CA SER A 198 10.94 -3.35 1.51
C SER A 198 10.28 -3.82 2.80
N LYS A 199 11.06 -4.09 3.85
CA LYS A 199 10.54 -4.45 5.18
C LYS A 199 10.19 -3.21 6.01
N TRP A 200 9.36 -3.42 7.03
CA TRP A 200 9.06 -2.41 8.04
C TRP A 200 10.34 -1.77 8.60
N PRO A 201 10.40 -0.45 8.84
CA PRO A 201 9.33 0.56 8.81
C PRO A 201 9.15 1.32 7.48
N ASN A 202 9.66 0.81 6.35
CA ASN A 202 9.62 1.56 5.09
C ASN A 202 8.21 1.97 4.62
N GLN A 203 7.19 1.17 4.93
CA GLN A 203 5.79 1.47 4.61
C GLN A 203 5.30 2.73 5.32
N ILE A 204 5.61 2.90 6.61
CA ILE A 204 5.18 4.10 7.35
C ILE A 204 6.03 5.33 6.97
N TYR A 205 7.31 5.13 6.61
CA TYR A 205 8.13 6.21 6.04
C TYR A 205 7.52 6.76 4.75
N ASP A 206 7.06 5.88 3.86
CA ASP A 206 6.38 6.25 2.62
C ASP A 206 5.10 7.06 2.92
N CYS A 207 4.29 6.59 3.88
CA CYS A 207 3.04 7.25 4.25
C CYS A 207 3.27 8.64 4.86
N LYS A 208 4.25 8.78 5.76
CA LYS A 208 4.61 10.07 6.36
C LYS A 208 5.22 11.02 5.33
N ALA A 209 6.04 10.53 4.41
CA ALA A 209 6.56 11.34 3.30
C ALA A 209 5.44 11.90 2.42
N ALA A 210 4.42 11.09 2.11
CA ALA A 210 3.25 11.56 1.37
C ALA A 210 2.49 12.66 2.13
N VAL A 211 2.29 12.53 3.45
CA VAL A 211 1.65 13.59 4.26
C VAL A 211 2.49 14.88 4.28
N ARG A 212 3.82 14.77 4.42
CA ARG A 212 4.72 15.94 4.34
C ARG A 212 4.65 16.61 2.97
N TRP A 213 4.61 15.83 1.90
CA TRP A 213 4.44 16.34 0.54
C TRP A 213 3.12 17.09 0.37
N ILE A 214 2.00 16.51 0.83
CA ILE A 214 0.67 17.16 0.79
C ILE A 214 0.71 18.50 1.52
N ARG A 215 1.38 18.54 2.68
CA ARG A 215 1.54 19.75 3.48
C ARG A 215 2.44 20.79 2.79
N GLY A 216 3.54 20.34 2.16
CA GLY A 216 4.46 21.19 1.41
C GLY A 216 3.83 21.84 0.17
N HIS A 217 2.95 21.11 -0.52
CA HIS A 217 2.21 21.61 -1.70
C HIS A 217 0.87 22.27 -1.34
N ALA A 218 0.63 22.60 -0.07
CA ALA A 218 -0.70 23.02 0.34
C ALA A 218 -1.18 24.32 -0.32
N LYS A 219 -0.26 25.27 -0.56
CA LYS A 219 -0.57 26.55 -1.25
C LYS A 219 -0.98 26.32 -2.71
N GLU A 220 -0.30 25.40 -3.40
CA GLU A 220 -0.52 25.09 -4.82
C GLU A 220 -1.91 24.49 -5.05
N TYR A 221 -2.32 23.55 -4.21
CA TYR A 221 -3.57 22.81 -4.40
C TYR A 221 -4.78 23.40 -3.64
N GLY A 222 -4.58 24.48 -2.88
CA GLY A 222 -5.61 25.08 -2.04
C GLY A 222 -6.02 24.13 -0.89
N ILE A 223 -5.03 23.52 -0.25
CA ILE A 223 -5.17 22.64 0.91
C ILE A 223 -5.02 23.46 2.19
N ASP A 224 -5.81 23.13 3.20
CA ASP A 224 -5.54 23.54 4.58
C ASP A 224 -4.54 22.56 5.21
N ALA A 225 -3.27 22.97 5.29
CA ALA A 225 -2.16 22.21 5.84
C ALA A 225 -2.36 21.75 7.31
N ASN A 226 -3.28 22.39 8.04
CA ASN A 226 -3.57 22.09 9.43
C ASN A 226 -4.74 21.11 9.61
N ARG A 227 -5.36 20.66 8.51
CA ARG A 227 -6.56 19.81 8.53
C ARG A 227 -6.43 18.65 7.56
N ILE A 228 -5.72 17.62 7.98
CA ILE A 228 -5.46 16.39 7.23
C ILE A 228 -6.01 15.21 8.03
N GLY A 229 -7.10 14.60 7.59
CA GLY A 229 -7.56 13.31 8.13
C GLY A 229 -7.01 12.15 7.31
N ALA A 230 -7.02 10.94 7.88
CA ALA A 230 -6.62 9.74 7.17
C ALA A 230 -7.66 8.62 7.33
N MET A 231 -7.86 7.84 6.27
CA MET A 231 -8.66 6.61 6.30
C MET A 231 -7.98 5.49 5.53
N GLY A 232 -8.19 4.26 5.98
CA GLY A 232 -7.63 3.10 5.30
C GLY A 232 -8.32 1.83 5.75
N HIS A 233 -8.16 0.76 4.96
CA HIS A 233 -8.75 -0.54 5.26
C HIS A 233 -7.70 -1.64 5.38
N SER A 234 -7.91 -2.60 6.28
CA SER A 234 -7.01 -3.74 6.47
C SER A 234 -5.57 -3.26 6.74
N ALA A 235 -4.59 -3.68 5.95
CA ALA A 235 -3.21 -3.15 5.97
C ALA A 235 -3.13 -1.61 5.88
N GLY A 236 -4.03 -0.96 5.15
CA GLY A 236 -4.13 0.50 5.10
C GLY A 236 -4.73 1.08 6.39
N GLY A 237 -5.65 0.36 7.03
CA GLY A 237 -6.21 0.68 8.35
C GLY A 237 -5.15 0.65 9.45
N HIS A 238 -4.24 -0.33 9.36
CA HIS A 238 -3.01 -0.38 10.16
C HIS A 238 -2.14 0.85 9.91
N LEU A 239 -1.83 1.20 8.66
CA LEU A 239 -0.95 2.33 8.34
C LEU A 239 -1.52 3.68 8.75
N VAL A 240 -2.83 3.92 8.61
CA VAL A 240 -3.44 5.15 9.14
C VAL A 240 -3.44 5.18 10.66
N SER A 241 -3.56 4.01 11.31
CA SER A 241 -3.45 3.92 12.77
C SER A 241 -2.03 4.22 13.25
N MET A 242 -1.03 3.76 12.50
CA MET A 242 0.37 4.14 12.72
C MET A 242 0.59 5.64 12.52
N LEU A 243 0.01 6.27 11.47
CA LEU A 243 0.08 7.72 11.30
C LEU A 243 -0.49 8.48 12.50
N GLY A 244 -1.62 8.02 13.05
CA GLY A 244 -2.28 8.69 14.16
C GLY A 244 -1.58 8.55 15.51
N THR A 245 -0.95 7.40 15.78
CA THR A 245 -0.30 7.12 17.08
C THR A 245 1.20 7.41 17.09
N SER A 246 1.84 7.60 15.93
CA SER A 246 3.30 7.85 15.84
C SER A 246 3.67 9.31 15.58
N SER A 247 2.82 10.25 16.02
CA SER A 247 3.16 11.68 16.03
C SER A 247 4.43 11.91 16.85
N GLY A 248 5.43 12.59 16.28
CA GLY A 248 6.69 12.89 16.98
C GLY A 248 7.62 11.69 17.26
N VAL A 249 7.25 10.47 16.90
CA VAL A 249 8.10 9.29 17.08
C VAL A 249 9.23 9.29 16.04
N LYS A 250 10.39 9.83 16.41
CA LYS A 250 11.56 10.01 15.52
C LYS A 250 11.95 8.74 14.75
N ALA A 251 11.92 7.58 15.41
CA ALA A 251 12.27 6.29 14.80
C ALA A 251 11.31 5.85 13.67
N LEU A 252 10.12 6.46 13.58
CA LEU A 252 9.12 6.16 12.56
C LEU A 252 8.97 7.29 11.54
N GLU A 253 9.72 8.39 11.63
CA GLU A 253 9.51 9.56 10.79
C GLU A 253 10.02 9.39 9.35
N GLY A 254 11.19 8.75 9.22
CA GLY A 254 11.92 8.61 7.95
C GLY A 254 12.38 9.95 7.37
N SER A 255 13.22 9.89 6.34
CA SER A 255 13.82 11.07 5.66
C SER A 255 13.55 11.06 4.15
N LEU A 256 12.41 10.50 3.74
CA LEU A 256 12.04 10.41 2.33
C LEU A 256 11.40 11.72 1.84
N GLY A 257 11.80 12.15 0.65
CA GLY A 257 11.28 13.31 -0.08
C GLY A 257 11.82 14.65 0.42
N ASN A 258 11.49 15.74 -0.29
CA ASN A 258 12.13 17.04 -0.08
C ASN A 258 11.42 17.94 0.95
N TYR A 259 10.52 17.34 1.75
CA TYR A 259 9.65 18.05 2.68
C TYR A 259 9.85 17.62 4.14
N GLU A 260 11.03 17.10 4.51
CA GLU A 260 11.36 16.61 5.86
C GLU A 260 11.07 17.62 6.99
N LYS A 261 11.16 18.92 6.70
CA LYS A 261 10.86 20.00 7.67
C LYS A 261 9.36 20.16 7.96
N HIS A 262 8.49 19.59 7.13
CA HIS A 262 7.04 19.65 7.34
C HIS A 262 6.63 18.54 8.29
N SER A 263 5.63 18.80 9.14
CA SER A 263 5.03 17.76 9.97
C SER A 263 4.45 16.65 9.10
N SER A 264 4.50 15.40 9.57
CA SER A 264 3.77 14.26 9.00
C SER A 264 2.48 13.92 9.77
N ASN A 265 2.08 14.77 10.70
CA ASN A 265 0.91 14.53 11.54
C ASN A 265 -0.39 14.65 10.75
N VAL A 266 -1.37 13.84 11.15
CA VAL A 266 -2.77 13.90 10.73
C VAL A 266 -3.62 14.31 11.94
N ASN A 267 -4.85 14.75 11.72
CA ASN A 267 -5.73 15.34 12.73
C ASN A 267 -6.83 14.40 13.22
N CYS A 268 -7.18 13.37 12.44
CA CYS A 268 -8.09 12.30 12.85
C CYS A 268 -7.91 11.08 11.95
N VAL A 269 -8.29 9.89 12.44
CA VAL A 269 -8.13 8.62 11.72
C VAL A 269 -9.43 7.84 11.68
N VAL A 270 -9.77 7.32 10.49
CA VAL A 270 -10.79 6.29 10.31
C VAL A 270 -10.14 4.97 9.91
N ASN A 271 -10.10 4.03 10.84
CA ASN A 271 -9.55 2.69 10.65
C ASN A 271 -10.66 1.68 10.31
N PHE A 272 -10.67 1.16 9.08
CA PHE A 272 -11.50 0.02 8.71
C PHE A 272 -10.74 -1.28 8.92
N PHE A 273 -11.09 -2.02 9.99
CA PHE A 273 -10.62 -3.39 10.29
C PHE A 273 -9.11 -3.61 10.10
N GLY A 274 -8.31 -2.61 10.50
CA GLY A 274 -6.85 -2.68 10.45
C GLY A 274 -6.24 -3.41 11.65
N PRO A 275 -5.23 -4.27 11.45
CA PRO A 275 -4.44 -4.85 12.53
C PRO A 275 -3.81 -3.76 13.40
N SER A 276 -3.82 -3.94 14.72
CA SER A 276 -3.38 -2.93 15.69
C SER A 276 -2.36 -3.44 16.71
N ALA A 277 -2.36 -4.75 16.96
CA ALA A 277 -1.52 -5.44 17.93
C ALA A 277 -1.13 -6.82 17.38
N PHE A 278 -0.02 -6.89 16.64
CA PHE A 278 0.38 -8.10 15.90
C PHE A 278 0.55 -9.32 16.82
N LEU A 279 1.15 -9.13 18.00
CA LEU A 279 1.36 -10.21 18.98
C LEU A 279 0.07 -10.68 19.68
N GLU A 280 -1.06 -10.04 19.41
CA GLU A 280 -2.38 -10.40 19.94
C GLU A 280 -3.25 -11.07 18.86
N MET A 281 -2.82 -11.11 17.59
CA MET A 281 -3.66 -11.59 16.48
C MET A 281 -4.02 -13.07 16.62
N SER A 282 -3.04 -13.94 16.87
CA SER A 282 -3.25 -15.39 16.99
C SER A 282 -4.00 -15.83 18.25
N LYS A 283 -4.31 -14.91 19.16
CA LYS A 283 -5.13 -15.21 20.35
C LYS A 283 -6.62 -15.31 20.04
N PHE A 284 -7.02 -14.97 18.82
CA PHE A 284 -8.41 -14.97 18.37
C PHE A 284 -8.56 -15.77 17.08
N PRO A 285 -9.74 -16.35 16.80
CA PRO A 285 -9.98 -17.12 15.58
C PRO A 285 -9.73 -16.31 14.30
N SER A 286 -9.03 -16.92 13.35
CA SER A 286 -8.74 -16.38 12.02
C SER A 286 -8.53 -17.53 11.04
N LYS A 287 -8.76 -17.29 9.75
CA LYS A 287 -8.36 -18.22 8.68
C LYS A 287 -6.88 -18.12 8.34
N ILE A 288 -6.20 -17.10 8.84
CA ILE A 288 -4.76 -16.90 8.69
C ILE A 288 -4.10 -17.32 10.00
N ASP A 289 -3.08 -18.17 9.91
CA ASP A 289 -2.15 -18.37 11.02
C ASP A 289 -1.14 -17.21 11.01
N HIS A 290 -1.36 -16.24 11.90
CA HIS A 290 -0.62 -14.98 11.96
C HIS A 290 0.81 -15.14 12.51
N ASP A 291 1.14 -16.24 13.18
CA ASP A 291 2.47 -16.46 13.77
C ASP A 291 3.46 -17.14 12.81
N THR A 292 2.97 -17.71 11.70
CA THR A 292 3.81 -18.31 10.65
C THR A 292 4.75 -17.29 10.02
N ALA A 293 5.88 -17.76 9.46
CA ALA A 293 6.81 -16.89 8.75
C ALA A 293 6.21 -16.34 7.43
N GLU A 294 5.20 -17.04 6.91
CA GLU A 294 4.48 -16.77 5.68
C GLU A 294 3.32 -15.78 5.88
N SER A 295 2.94 -15.51 7.13
CA SER A 295 1.88 -14.56 7.46
C SER A 295 2.21 -13.17 6.90
N PRO A 296 1.19 -12.38 6.50
CA PRO A 296 1.43 -11.03 6.01
C PRO A 296 2.21 -10.15 6.98
N GLU A 297 1.94 -10.28 8.28
CA GLU A 297 2.61 -9.52 9.33
C GLU A 297 4.09 -9.92 9.44
N SER A 298 4.38 -11.22 9.41
CA SER A 298 5.76 -11.75 9.41
C SER A 298 6.54 -11.30 8.17
N GLN A 299 5.91 -11.34 6.99
CA GLN A 299 6.52 -10.86 5.75
C GLN A 299 6.79 -9.36 5.76
N LEU A 300 5.92 -8.57 6.41
CA LEU A 300 6.11 -7.14 6.62
C LEU A 300 7.33 -6.85 7.50
N ILE A 301 7.45 -7.53 8.64
CA ILE A 301 8.53 -7.25 9.61
C ILE A 301 9.84 -7.98 9.33
N GLY A 302 9.85 -8.89 8.34
CA GLY A 302 11.04 -9.64 7.92
C GLY A 302 11.29 -10.95 8.67
N GLY A 303 10.27 -11.50 9.36
CA GLY A 303 10.37 -12.80 10.02
C GLY A 303 9.18 -13.09 10.94
N ALA A 304 9.05 -14.34 11.38
CA ALA A 304 7.96 -14.81 12.24
C ALA A 304 7.76 -13.93 13.49
N LEU A 305 6.52 -13.58 13.81
CA LEU A 305 6.16 -12.68 14.93
C LEU A 305 6.73 -13.14 16.27
N THR A 306 6.64 -14.44 16.55
CA THR A 306 7.10 -15.06 17.81
C THR A 306 8.61 -14.97 18.01
N LYS A 307 9.39 -14.96 16.91
CA LYS A 307 10.86 -14.81 16.92
C LYS A 307 11.29 -13.34 16.80
N ASN A 308 10.45 -12.47 16.25
CA ASN A 308 10.76 -11.07 15.95
C ASN A 308 9.89 -10.09 16.76
N LYS A 309 9.65 -10.40 18.04
CA LYS A 309 8.74 -9.63 18.92
C LYS A 309 9.04 -8.14 18.97
N LYS A 310 10.32 -7.74 18.90
CA LYS A 310 10.72 -6.32 18.86
C LYS A 310 10.15 -5.62 17.62
N ASN A 311 10.34 -6.19 16.43
CA ASN A 311 9.83 -5.60 15.19
C ASN A 311 8.30 -5.69 15.12
N ALA A 312 7.71 -6.78 15.61
CA ALA A 312 6.25 -6.90 15.73
C ALA A 312 5.66 -5.77 16.60
N LYS A 313 6.31 -5.45 17.73
CA LYS A 313 5.93 -4.32 18.58
C LYS A 313 6.13 -2.98 17.87
N LEU A 314 7.26 -2.79 17.19
CA LEU A 314 7.54 -1.56 16.45
C LEU A 314 6.55 -1.32 15.30
N ALA A 315 5.97 -2.39 14.75
CA ALA A 315 4.96 -2.33 13.70
C ALA A 315 3.52 -2.35 14.24
N SER A 316 3.29 -2.36 15.55
CA SER A 316 1.94 -2.38 16.12
C SER A 316 1.54 -1.00 16.66
N PRO A 317 0.52 -0.33 16.10
CA PRO A 317 0.14 1.02 16.52
C PRO A 317 -0.28 1.10 18.00
N ILE A 318 -0.81 0.01 18.58
CA ILE A 318 -1.19 -0.03 20.00
C ILE A 318 -0.05 0.35 20.96
N ASN A 319 1.21 0.14 20.55
CA ASN A 319 2.38 0.38 21.38
C ASN A 319 2.84 1.84 21.38
N TYR A 320 2.25 2.68 20.52
CA TYR A 320 2.56 4.11 20.45
C TYR A 320 1.43 4.96 21.01
N VAL A 321 0.32 4.36 21.46
CA VAL A 321 -0.79 5.11 22.04
C VAL A 321 -0.31 5.90 23.25
N SER A 322 -0.52 7.20 23.19
CA SER A 322 -0.14 8.16 24.23
C SER A 322 -1.29 9.12 24.53
N GLU A 323 -1.27 9.71 25.73
CA GLU A 323 -2.26 10.71 26.13
C GLU A 323 -2.29 11.88 25.14
N GLY A 324 -3.51 12.27 24.72
CA GLY A 324 -3.70 13.35 23.76
C GLY A 324 -3.42 12.97 22.30
N ASP A 325 -3.28 11.68 21.99
CA ASP A 325 -3.36 11.23 20.59
C ASP A 325 -4.69 11.68 19.95
N ILE A 326 -4.64 11.83 18.63
CA ILE A 326 -5.74 12.37 17.83
C ILE A 326 -7.01 11.50 17.89
N PRO A 327 -8.18 12.03 17.50
CA PRO A 327 -9.41 11.26 17.44
C PRO A 327 -9.36 10.07 16.48
N PHE A 328 -9.91 8.94 16.90
CA PHE A 328 -10.06 7.71 16.12
C PHE A 328 -11.51 7.28 15.95
N MET A 329 -11.85 6.79 14.75
CA MET A 329 -13.02 5.96 14.53
C MET A 329 -12.62 4.63 13.93
N HIS A 330 -13.14 3.54 14.50
CA HIS A 330 -12.92 2.18 14.05
C HIS A 330 -14.20 1.63 13.44
N LEU A 331 -14.09 0.88 12.34
CA LEU A 331 -15.19 0.13 11.75
C LEU A 331 -14.72 -1.31 11.52
N HIS A 332 -15.37 -2.29 12.15
CA HIS A 332 -14.94 -3.68 12.08
C HIS A 332 -16.12 -4.65 12.11
N GLY A 333 -16.10 -5.60 11.17
CA GLY A 333 -17.05 -6.71 11.12
C GLY A 333 -16.77 -7.76 12.18
N THR A 334 -17.82 -8.26 12.83
CA THR A 334 -17.73 -9.31 13.86
C THR A 334 -17.40 -10.69 13.31
N ASN A 335 -17.67 -10.94 12.03
CA ASN A 335 -17.35 -12.17 11.30
C ASN A 335 -16.12 -12.00 10.39
N ASP A 336 -15.25 -11.03 10.66
CA ASP A 336 -13.98 -10.90 9.93
C ASP A 336 -13.10 -12.14 10.15
N GLN A 337 -12.81 -12.83 9.06
CA GLN A 337 -12.06 -14.09 9.05
C GLN A 337 -10.57 -13.90 8.72
N LEU A 338 -10.12 -12.66 8.47
CA LEU A 338 -8.74 -12.36 8.08
C LEU A 338 -8.04 -11.51 9.14
N VAL A 339 -8.73 -10.52 9.70
CA VAL A 339 -8.23 -9.73 10.82
C VAL A 339 -9.23 -9.91 11.95
N PRO A 340 -8.84 -10.47 13.11
CA PRO A 340 -9.78 -10.65 14.20
C PRO A 340 -10.40 -9.33 14.64
N TYR A 341 -11.73 -9.28 14.78
CA TYR A 341 -12.50 -8.13 15.28
C TYR A 341 -11.89 -7.52 16.56
N ASN A 342 -11.35 -8.38 17.42
CA ASN A 342 -10.68 -8.03 18.66
C ASN A 342 -9.54 -7.03 18.48
N GLN A 343 -8.89 -6.97 17.31
CA GLN A 343 -7.86 -5.95 17.02
C GLN A 343 -8.41 -4.53 17.14
N SER A 344 -9.63 -4.27 16.69
CA SER A 344 -10.27 -2.95 16.87
C SER A 344 -10.73 -2.74 18.31
N VAL A 345 -11.24 -3.79 18.97
CA VAL A 345 -11.71 -3.71 20.36
C VAL A 345 -10.58 -3.34 21.32
N ILE A 346 -9.44 -4.05 21.25
CA ILE A 346 -8.30 -3.81 22.15
C ILE A 346 -7.68 -2.44 21.89
N PHE A 347 -7.65 -1.99 20.64
CA PHE A 347 -7.08 -0.70 20.28
C PHE A 347 -7.97 0.46 20.73
N ASN A 348 -9.28 0.39 20.48
CA ASN A 348 -10.27 1.35 20.98
C ASN A 348 -10.20 1.46 22.51
N LYS A 349 -10.15 0.32 23.22
CA LYS A 349 -10.02 0.30 24.69
C LYS A 349 -8.72 0.95 25.17
N LYS A 350 -7.60 0.72 24.48
CA LYS A 350 -6.32 1.33 24.84
C LYS A 350 -6.36 2.85 24.62
N LEU A 351 -6.88 3.32 23.49
CA LEU A 351 -7.05 4.76 23.22
C LEU A 351 -7.90 5.45 24.29
N LEU A 352 -9.08 4.90 24.60
CA LEU A 352 -9.97 5.43 25.63
C LEU A 352 -9.31 5.45 27.02
N LYS A 353 -8.54 4.40 27.35
CA LYS A 353 -7.82 4.32 28.63
C LYS A 353 -6.77 5.42 28.78
N GLU A 354 -6.13 5.85 27.70
CA GLU A 354 -5.16 6.96 27.70
C GLU A 354 -5.83 8.33 27.50
N GLY A 355 -7.16 8.41 27.59
CA GLY A 355 -7.91 9.67 27.49
C GLY A 355 -8.13 10.18 26.06
N CYS A 356 -7.80 9.39 25.04
CA CYS A 356 -7.98 9.78 23.64
C CYS A 356 -9.44 9.64 23.21
N GLU A 357 -9.90 10.52 22.31
CA GLU A 357 -11.21 10.36 21.68
C GLU A 357 -11.18 9.16 20.73
N SER A 358 -11.99 8.13 21.01
CA SER A 358 -12.07 6.95 20.16
C SER A 358 -13.48 6.35 20.15
N VAL A 359 -13.91 5.86 19.01
CA VAL A 359 -15.21 5.20 18.86
C VAL A 359 -15.12 3.96 17.98
N LEU A 360 -15.75 2.86 18.41
CA LEU A 360 -15.88 1.64 17.60
C LEU A 360 -17.30 1.52 17.05
N ILE A 361 -17.41 1.45 15.72
CA ILE A 361 -18.63 1.08 15.02
C ILE A 361 -18.53 -0.41 14.68
N THR A 362 -19.34 -1.22 15.36
CA THR A 362 -19.37 -2.66 15.18
C THR A 362 -20.29 -3.02 14.03
N ILE A 363 -19.82 -3.81 13.07
CA ILE A 363 -20.69 -4.35 12.01
C ILE A 363 -21.05 -5.80 12.36
N GLU A 364 -22.23 -5.99 12.92
CA GLU A 364 -22.79 -7.30 13.25
C GLU A 364 -22.90 -8.14 11.97
N ASN A 365 -22.37 -9.36 12.02
CA ASN A 365 -22.22 -10.30 10.89
C ASN A 365 -21.37 -9.79 9.72
N GLY A 366 -20.76 -8.61 9.82
CA GLY A 366 -19.85 -8.09 8.79
C GLY A 366 -18.56 -8.91 8.68
N GLY A 367 -18.08 -9.14 7.46
CA GLY A 367 -16.79 -9.80 7.20
C GLY A 367 -15.63 -8.80 7.06
N HIS A 368 -14.59 -9.19 6.30
CA HIS A 368 -13.43 -8.34 5.99
C HIS A 368 -13.73 -7.26 4.93
N GLY A 369 -14.62 -6.33 5.28
CA GLY A 369 -15.13 -5.29 4.39
C GLY A 369 -16.42 -5.70 3.65
N GLY A 370 -16.67 -5.05 2.51
CA GLY A 370 -17.93 -5.24 1.78
C GLY A 370 -19.16 -4.76 2.55
N PHE A 371 -18.98 -3.81 3.47
CA PHE A 371 -20.08 -3.31 4.28
C PHE A 371 -21.07 -2.54 3.42
N LYS A 372 -22.33 -2.98 3.44
CA LYS A 372 -23.42 -2.40 2.63
C LYS A 372 -24.27 -1.39 3.40
N ASN A 373 -24.06 -1.27 4.70
CA ASN A 373 -24.85 -0.38 5.53
C ASN A 373 -24.50 1.09 5.24
N GLU A 374 -25.42 1.83 4.59
CA GLU A 374 -25.20 3.22 4.19
C GLU A 374 -24.91 4.17 5.38
N LYS A 375 -25.32 3.81 6.61
CA LYS A 375 -24.96 4.58 7.81
C LYS A 375 -23.44 4.69 7.99
N ILE A 376 -22.66 3.76 7.47
CA ILE A 376 -21.19 3.81 7.53
C ILE A 376 -20.67 5.06 6.82
N LYS A 377 -21.16 5.36 5.60
CA LYS A 377 -20.76 6.57 4.86
C LYS A 377 -21.19 7.85 5.60
N ILE A 378 -22.36 7.82 6.23
CA ILE A 378 -22.87 8.95 7.01
C ILE A 378 -22.00 9.20 8.24
N LEU A 379 -21.66 8.16 9.01
CA LEU A 379 -20.85 8.26 10.22
C LEU A 379 -19.42 8.71 9.93
N THR A 380 -18.81 8.15 8.88
CA THR A 380 -17.47 8.53 8.43
C THR A 380 -17.40 9.96 7.95
N LYS A 381 -18.41 10.43 7.20
CA LYS A 381 -18.53 11.85 6.86
C LYS A 381 -18.71 12.74 8.09
N LYS A 382 -19.60 12.36 9.02
CA LYS A 382 -19.80 13.11 10.27
C LYS A 382 -18.49 13.22 11.08
N PHE A 383 -17.70 12.15 11.14
CA PHE A 383 -16.42 12.14 11.83
C PHE A 383 -15.42 13.11 11.22
N PHE A 384 -15.28 13.12 9.89
CA PHE A 384 -14.43 14.10 9.23
C PHE A 384 -14.96 15.53 9.36
N ASP A 385 -16.27 15.76 9.24
CA ASP A 385 -16.87 17.08 9.40
C ASP A 385 -16.62 17.61 10.83
N LYS A 386 -16.74 16.76 11.85
CA LYS A 386 -16.44 17.09 13.24
C LYS A 386 -15.00 17.59 13.41
N HIS A 387 -14.03 16.80 12.95
CA HIS A 387 -12.61 17.04 13.28
C HIS A 387 -11.85 17.92 12.28
N LEU A 388 -12.30 18.01 11.03
CA LEU A 388 -11.62 18.79 9.98
C LEU A 388 -12.40 20.05 9.58
N ARG A 389 -13.66 20.17 10.00
CA ARG A 389 -14.52 21.30 9.63
C ARG A 389 -15.21 21.93 10.83
N ASN A 390 -14.84 21.55 12.05
CA ASN A 390 -15.29 22.13 13.32
C ASN A 390 -16.81 22.07 13.53
N PHE A 391 -17.47 21.06 12.99
CA PHE A 391 -18.89 20.83 13.30
C PHE A 391 -19.03 20.20 14.69
N SER A 392 -19.97 20.70 15.49
CA SER A 392 -20.34 20.04 16.76
C SER A 392 -21.26 18.86 16.46
N LEU A 393 -20.68 17.68 16.26
CA LEU A 393 -21.40 16.44 15.97
C LEU A 393 -21.07 15.38 17.01
N GLU A 394 -22.09 14.66 17.48
CA GLU A 394 -21.91 13.53 18.38
C GLU A 394 -21.83 12.23 17.57
N ILE A 395 -20.85 11.39 17.91
CA ILE A 395 -20.65 10.06 17.30
C ILE A 395 -20.43 9.09 18.46
N LYS A 396 -21.36 8.15 18.61
CA LYS A 396 -21.33 7.13 19.67
C LYS A 396 -20.96 5.78 19.10
N GLU A 397 -20.38 4.97 19.99
CA GLU A 397 -20.22 3.54 19.77
C GLU A 397 -21.61 2.94 19.49
N GLN A 398 -21.69 2.15 18.42
CA GLN A 398 -22.95 1.54 18.01
C GLN A 398 -22.69 0.29 17.18
N THR A 399 -23.68 -0.60 17.19
CA THR A 399 -23.70 -1.80 16.35
C THR A 399 -24.62 -1.57 15.16
N LEU A 400 -24.11 -1.83 13.97
CA LEU A 400 -24.83 -1.78 12.70
C LEU A 400 -24.98 -3.20 12.16
N LYS A 401 -26.16 -3.53 11.64
CA LYS A 401 -26.37 -4.80 10.93
C LYS A 401 -25.73 -4.76 9.55
N GLN A 402 -25.06 -5.85 9.16
CA GLN A 402 -24.73 -6.12 7.78
C GLN A 402 -25.97 -6.64 7.03
N PHE A 403 -26.31 -6.01 5.91
CA PHE A 403 -27.40 -6.48 5.04
C PHE A 403 -26.89 -7.54 4.06
N ASN A 404 -27.64 -8.64 3.91
CA ASN A 404 -27.36 -9.63 2.88
C ASN A 404 -27.93 -9.15 1.53
N SER A 405 -27.52 -9.79 0.42
CA SER A 405 -28.07 -9.46 -0.92
C SER A 405 -29.55 -9.82 -1.11
N SER A 406 -30.20 -10.36 -0.08
CA SER A 406 -31.60 -10.80 -0.06
C SER A 406 -32.48 -9.96 0.89
N ASP A 407 -31.91 -8.95 1.55
CA ASP A 407 -32.63 -7.91 2.29
C ASP A 407 -32.66 -6.64 1.43
#